data_AF-A0AAU1CUR1-F1
#
_entry.id   AF-A0AAU1CUR1-F1
#
_cell.length_a   1.000
_cell.length_b   1.000
_cell.length_c   1.000
_cell.angle_alpha   90.00
_cell.angle_beta   90.00
_cell.angle_gamma   90.00
#
_symmetry.space_group_name_H-M   'P 1'
#
loop_
_entity.id
_entity.type
_entity.pdbx_description
1 polymer ?
#
loop_
_entity_poly.entity_id
_entity_poly.type
_entity_poly.pdbx_seq_one_letter_code
_entity_poly.pdbx_strand_id
1 'polypeptide(L)'
;MTDIELADAIQSVRDQLLDAATRATGQPVVFEVGDIQMEFTIELRKEIKGGTKVKAWVVEAGADAGRTTGHTHKIAFALKPRNATTGQPWKVSNEDLGSTEDFGAGPAG
;
A
#
# COMPACT_ATOMS: atom_id res chain seq x y z
N MET A 1 -6.87 20.24 -10.87
CA MET A 1 -6.97 18.82 -10.46
C MET A 1 -6.13 18.70 -9.20
N THR A 2 -6.71 18.10 -8.17
CA THR A 2 -6.40 18.25 -6.73
C THR A 2 -4.94 17.98 -6.36
N ASP A 3 -4.24 19.05 -5.95
CA ASP A 3 -3.02 19.01 -5.14
C ASP A 3 -3.39 18.36 -3.79
N ILE A 4 -2.68 17.31 -3.38
CA ILE A 4 -2.84 16.73 -2.04
C ILE A 4 -1.72 17.29 -1.18
N GLU A 5 -2.06 18.17 -0.24
CA GLU A 5 -1.17 18.56 0.84
C GLU A 5 -0.71 17.30 1.59
N LEU A 6 0.58 17.20 1.95
CA LEU A 6 1.13 16.02 2.63
C LEU A 6 0.31 15.63 3.87
N ALA A 7 -0.20 16.62 4.60
CA ALA A 7 -1.07 16.40 5.75
C ALA A 7 -2.38 15.69 5.36
N ASP A 8 -3.00 16.07 4.25
CA ASP A 8 -4.23 15.46 3.74
C ASP A 8 -3.98 14.04 3.22
N ALA A 9 -2.83 13.79 2.59
CA ALA A 9 -2.42 12.42 2.22
C ALA A 9 -2.34 11.51 3.45
N ILE A 10 -1.70 11.99 4.51
CA ILE A 10 -1.53 11.25 5.76
C ILE A 10 -2.89 11.01 6.45
N GLN A 11 -3.79 12.00 6.46
CA GLN A 11 -5.15 11.80 7.00
C GLN A 11 -5.92 10.75 6.18
N SER A 12 -5.87 10.83 4.86
CA SER A 12 -6.54 9.85 3.99
C SER A 12 -6.05 8.42 4.25
N VAL A 13 -4.74 8.20 4.38
CA VAL A 13 -4.18 6.89 4.75
C VAL A 13 -4.70 6.41 6.10
N ARG A 14 -4.76 7.30 7.10
CA ARG A 14 -5.29 6.96 8.44
C ARG A 14 -6.75 6.54 8.38
N ASP A 15 -7.59 7.31 7.68
CA ASP A 15 -9.02 7.02 7.56
C ASP A 15 -9.25 5.67 6.86
N GLN A 16 -8.47 5.38 5.81
CA GLN A 16 -8.53 4.10 5.12
C GLN A 16 -8.09 2.92 6.00
N LEU A 17 -7.07 3.10 6.85
CA LEU A 17 -6.67 2.06 7.81
C LEU A 17 -7.76 1.79 8.85
N LEU A 18 -8.45 2.83 9.34
CA LEU A 18 -9.56 2.68 10.28
C LEU A 18 -10.78 1.99 9.63
N ASP A 19 -11.10 2.36 8.39
CA ASP A 19 -12.15 1.69 7.61
C ASP A 19 -11.80 0.22 7.35
N ALA A 20 -10.55 -0.08 6.97
CA ALA A 20 -10.07 -1.44 6.79
C ALA A 20 -10.15 -2.26 8.10
N ALA A 21 -9.76 -1.68 9.24
CA ALA A 21 -9.88 -2.32 10.55
C ALA A 21 -11.34 -2.61 10.90
N THR A 22 -12.25 -1.68 10.62
CA THR A 22 -13.69 -1.87 10.83
C THR A 22 -14.21 -3.05 10.00
N ARG A 23 -13.82 -3.13 8.73
CA ARG A 23 -14.21 -4.21 7.81
C ARG A 23 -13.60 -5.58 8.16
N ALA A 24 -12.47 -5.59 8.86
CA ALA A 24 -11.83 -6.83 9.32
C ALA A 24 -12.53 -7.45 10.54
N THR A 25 -13.49 -6.76 11.15
CA THR A 25 -14.25 -7.28 12.31
C THR A 25 -14.91 -8.62 11.99
N GLY A 26 -14.68 -9.62 12.84
CA GLY A 26 -15.26 -10.97 12.68
C GLY A 26 -14.55 -11.87 11.69
N GLN A 27 -13.48 -11.39 11.02
CA GLN A 27 -12.67 -12.23 10.14
C GLN A 27 -11.71 -13.12 10.96
N PRO A 28 -11.50 -14.39 10.59
CA PRO A 28 -10.56 -15.27 11.28
C PRO A 28 -9.09 -14.89 11.04
N VAL A 29 -8.81 -14.22 9.93
CA VAL A 29 -7.50 -13.66 9.58
C VAL A 29 -7.57 -12.15 9.65
N VAL A 30 -6.71 -11.55 10.47
CA VAL A 30 -6.52 -10.10 10.54
C VAL A 30 -5.09 -9.76 10.16
N PHE A 31 -4.85 -8.54 9.70
CA PHE A 31 -3.51 -8.09 9.35
C PHE A 31 -2.97 -7.13 10.41
N GLU A 32 -1.83 -7.48 10.98
CA GLU A 32 -1.00 -6.54 11.73
C GLU A 32 -0.30 -5.62 10.73
N VAL A 33 -0.56 -4.32 10.85
CA VAL A 33 0.10 -3.29 10.04
C VAL A 33 1.49 -3.05 10.62
N GLY A 34 2.52 -3.30 9.82
CA GLY A 34 3.90 -2.97 10.12
C GLY A 34 4.28 -1.60 9.58
N ASP A 35 5.45 -1.51 8.96
CA ASP A 35 5.94 -0.28 8.37
C ASP A 35 5.03 0.21 7.23
N ILE A 36 4.80 1.53 7.22
CA ILE A 36 4.11 2.24 6.15
C ILE A 36 5.15 3.12 5.45
N GLN A 37 5.40 2.84 4.17
CA GLN A 37 6.29 3.64 3.35
C GLN A 37 5.49 4.48 2.37
N MET A 38 5.74 5.79 2.38
CA MET A 38 5.14 6.74 1.45
C MET A 38 6.23 7.47 0.68
N GLU A 39 6.11 7.49 -0.65
CA GLU A 39 7.02 8.16 -1.56
C GLU A 39 6.29 9.28 -2.30
N PHE A 40 6.79 10.51 -2.14
CA PHE A 40 6.24 11.71 -2.75
C PHE A 40 7.26 12.37 -3.67
N THR A 41 6.85 12.66 -4.91
CA THR A 41 7.63 13.51 -5.82
C THR A 41 7.31 14.97 -5.51
N ILE A 42 8.30 15.71 -5.02
CA ILE A 42 8.17 17.14 -4.68
C ILE A 42 8.99 17.93 -5.70
N GLU A 43 8.32 18.74 -6.53
CA GLU A 43 8.99 19.68 -7.44
C GLU A 43 9.30 20.99 -6.71
N LEU A 44 10.53 21.21 -6.26
CA LEU A 44 10.91 22.50 -5.66
C LEU A 44 11.11 23.55 -6.76
N ARG A 45 10.18 24.50 -6.91
CA ARG A 45 10.40 25.70 -7.75
C ARG A 45 11.06 26.83 -6.97
N LYS A 46 12.29 27.20 -7.33
CA LYS A 46 13.01 28.35 -6.76
C LYS A 46 12.66 29.62 -7.54
N GLU A 47 11.81 30.48 -6.98
CA GLU A 47 11.58 31.82 -7.52
C GLU A 47 12.67 32.77 -6.98
N ILE A 48 13.65 33.15 -7.83
CA ILE A 48 14.60 34.22 -7.49
C ILE A 48 13.93 35.55 -7.83
N LYS A 49 13.11 36.05 -6.91
CA LYS A 49 12.78 37.48 -6.85
C LYS A 49 13.41 38.04 -5.58
N GLY A 50 14.22 39.08 -5.72
CA GLY A 50 14.90 39.72 -4.60
C GLY A 50 13.92 40.08 -3.48
N GLY A 51 14.04 39.41 -2.32
CA GLY A 51 13.17 39.63 -1.16
C GLY A 51 12.94 38.38 -0.31
N THR A 52 13.90 38.08 0.56
CA THR A 52 13.85 37.44 1.90
C THR A 52 12.80 36.40 2.32
N LYS A 53 12.06 35.73 1.43
CA LYS A 53 11.23 34.56 1.80
C LYS A 53 11.25 33.49 0.70
N VAL A 54 12.00 32.41 0.95
CA VAL A 54 11.84 31.17 0.18
C VAL A 54 10.57 30.49 0.70
N LYS A 55 9.59 30.32 -0.16
CA LYS A 55 8.44 29.43 0.08
C LYS A 55 8.62 28.21 -0.82
N ALA A 56 8.44 27.02 -0.25
CA ALA A 56 8.41 25.78 -1.02
C ALA A 56 7.00 25.60 -1.56
N TRP A 57 6.88 25.41 -2.87
CA TRP A 57 5.63 25.07 -3.54
C TRP A 57 5.95 24.01 -4.59
N VAL A 58 5.15 22.94 -4.63
CA VAL A 58 5.21 21.86 -5.63
C VAL A 58 4.45 22.32 -6.85
N VAL A 59 5.02 22.22 -8.06
CA VAL A 59 4.31 22.65 -9.26
C VAL A 59 4.67 21.83 -10.49
N GLU A 60 3.64 21.30 -11.16
CA GLU A 60 3.69 20.46 -12.37
C GLU A 60 4.02 21.23 -13.65
N ALA A 61 4.75 20.58 -14.55
CA ALA A 61 5.17 21.09 -15.85
C ALA A 61 4.07 20.94 -16.93
N GLY A 62 3.68 22.07 -17.53
CA GLY A 62 3.36 22.22 -18.96
C GLY A 62 2.21 21.39 -19.55
N ALA A 63 1.09 22.07 -19.79
CA ALA A 63 0.13 21.64 -20.80
C ALA A 63 0.77 21.78 -22.19
N ASP A 64 0.96 20.66 -22.90
CA ASP A 64 0.58 20.48 -24.31
C ASP A 64 0.91 19.04 -24.76
N ALA A 65 -0.05 18.41 -25.44
CA ALA A 65 0.00 17.07 -26.05
C ALA A 65 0.07 15.84 -25.10
N GLY A 66 -1.10 15.38 -24.67
CA GLY A 66 -1.46 13.97 -24.82
C GLY A 66 -0.63 12.92 -24.07
N ARG A 67 -0.32 13.13 -22.79
CA ARG A 67 -0.12 12.03 -21.84
C ARG A 67 -0.26 12.58 -20.44
N THR A 68 -1.33 12.23 -19.75
CA THR A 68 -1.44 12.45 -18.31
C THR A 68 -0.39 11.57 -17.63
N THR A 69 0.85 12.01 -17.57
CA THR A 69 1.82 11.50 -16.60
C THR A 69 1.44 12.11 -15.26
N GLY A 70 0.30 11.67 -14.71
CA GLY A 70 -0.02 11.99 -13.34
C GLY A 70 1.15 11.49 -12.49
N HIS A 71 1.77 12.38 -11.72
CA HIS A 71 2.78 11.96 -10.76
C HIS A 71 2.14 10.98 -9.77
N THR A 72 2.33 9.69 -10.03
CA THR A 72 1.78 8.64 -9.17
C THR A 72 2.61 8.59 -7.89
N HIS A 73 2.04 9.09 -6.79
CA HIS A 73 2.57 8.86 -5.46
C HIS A 73 2.43 7.38 -5.10
N LYS A 74 3.48 6.79 -4.52
CA LYS A 74 3.48 5.36 -4.15
C LYS A 74 3.37 5.21 -2.64
N ILE A 75 2.43 4.37 -2.22
CA ILE A 75 2.24 3.98 -0.83
C ILE A 75 2.34 2.46 -0.75
N ALA A 76 3.14 1.96 0.19
CA ALA A 76 3.30 0.53 0.44
C ALA A 76 3.08 0.23 1.92
N PHE A 77 2.31 -0.82 2.19
CA PHE A 77 2.03 -1.32 3.53
C PHE A 77 2.64 -2.70 3.69
N ALA A 78 3.40 -2.91 4.76
CA ALA A 78 3.77 -4.25 5.19
C ALA A 78 2.65 -4.83 6.07
N LEU A 79 1.94 -5.84 5.59
CA LEU A 79 0.84 -6.49 6.31
C LEU A 79 1.22 -7.92 6.71
N LYS A 80 1.19 -8.21 8.01
CA LYS A 80 1.47 -9.55 8.55
C LYS A 80 0.17 -10.24 8.95
N PRO A 81 -0.20 -11.38 8.35
CA PRO A 81 -1.44 -12.06 8.70
C PRO A 81 -1.33 -12.71 10.08
N ARG A 82 -2.36 -12.53 10.90
CA ARG A 82 -2.51 -13.06 12.26
C ARG A 82 -3.86 -13.75 12.39
N ASN A 83 -3.91 -14.79 13.23
CA ASN A 83 -5.17 -15.38 13.68
C ASN A 83 -5.86 -14.41 14.65
N ALA A 84 -7.11 -14.04 14.37
CA ALA A 84 -7.85 -13.04 15.14
C ALA A 84 -8.11 -13.46 16.59
N THR A 85 -8.20 -14.76 16.86
CA THR A 85 -8.47 -15.31 18.20
C THR A 85 -7.20 -15.45 19.03
N THR A 86 -6.10 -15.91 18.42
CA THR A 86 -4.88 -16.27 19.17
C THR A 86 -3.75 -15.25 19.03
N GLY A 87 -3.85 -14.31 18.09
CA GLY A 87 -2.80 -13.35 17.73
C GLY A 87 -1.55 -13.98 17.09
N GLN A 88 -1.54 -15.30 16.89
CA GLN A 88 -0.41 -16.01 16.29
C GLN A 88 -0.31 -15.73 14.78
N PRO A 89 0.90 -15.85 14.16
CA PRO A 89 1.01 -15.81 12.71
C PRO A 89 0.00 -16.76 12.05
N TRP A 90 -0.72 -16.28 11.05
CA TRP A 90 -1.57 -17.15 10.26
C TRP A 90 -0.70 -18.15 9.50
N LYS A 91 -0.97 -19.44 9.68
CA LYS A 91 -0.22 -20.51 9.02
C LYS A 91 -1.07 -21.09 7.89
N VAL A 92 -0.45 -21.25 6.73
CA VAL A 92 -0.98 -22.08 5.66
C VAL A 92 -0.26 -23.41 5.77
N SER A 93 -0.92 -24.40 6.36
CA SER A 93 -0.41 -25.76 6.49
C SER A 93 -1.47 -26.74 6.00
N ASN A 94 -1.03 -27.78 5.30
CA ASN A 94 -1.88 -28.94 5.03
C ASN A 94 -1.50 -30.02 6.05
N GLU A 95 -2.48 -30.49 6.82
CA GLU A 95 -2.28 -31.59 7.78
C GLU A 95 -2.08 -32.93 7.05
N ASP A 96 -2.53 -32.98 5.80
CA ASP A 96 -2.40 -34.12 4.90
C ASP A 96 -1.17 -33.94 4.00
N LEU A 97 -0.19 -34.82 4.14
CA LEU A 97 0.83 -34.98 3.11
C LEU A 97 0.12 -35.63 1.93
N GLY A 98 -0.49 -34.80 1.06
CA GLY A 98 -1.34 -35.26 -0.03
C GLY A 98 -0.76 -36.50 -0.70
N SER A 99 -1.56 -37.55 -0.77
CA SER A 99 -1.12 -38.87 -1.21
C SER A 99 -0.57 -38.85 -2.64
N THR A 100 0.58 -39.48 -2.86
CA THR A 100 1.13 -39.76 -4.20
C THR A 100 0.70 -41.11 -4.76
N GLU A 101 -0.19 -41.82 -4.06
CA GLU A 101 -0.58 -43.20 -4.40
C GLU A 101 -1.23 -43.31 -5.80
N ASP A 102 -1.97 -42.30 -6.22
CA ASP A 102 -2.57 -42.21 -7.57
C ASP A 102 -1.58 -41.82 -8.68
N PHE A 103 -0.38 -41.32 -8.33
CA PHE A 103 0.61 -40.87 -9.33
C PHE A 103 1.56 -41.99 -9.79
N GLY A 104 1.45 -43.20 -9.24
CA GLY A 104 2.36 -44.33 -9.53
C GLY A 104 1.71 -45.58 -10.14
N ALA A 105 0.38 -45.68 -10.15
CA ALA A 105 -0.33 -46.83 -10.72
C ALA A 105 -0.41 -46.71 -12.26
N GLY A 106 0.73 -46.91 -12.94
CA GLY A 106 0.72 -47.17 -14.38
C GLY A 106 -0.03 -48.47 -14.68
N PRO A 107 -0.73 -48.58 -15.82
CA PRO A 107 -1.43 -49.81 -16.18
C PRO A 107 -0.42 -50.95 -16.30
N ALA A 108 -0.58 -51.99 -15.48
CA ALA A 108 0.16 -53.24 -15.67
C ALA A 108 -0.26 -53.81 -17.03
N GLY A 109 0.70 -53.86 -17.97
CA GLY A 109 0.54 -54.45 -19.29
C GLY A 109 0.48 -55.98 -19.28
#